data_AF-A0AAV1TEM1-F1
#
_entry.id   AF-A0AAV1TEM1-F1
#
_cell.length_a   1.000
_cell.length_b   1.000
_cell.length_c   1.000
_cell.angle_alpha   90.00
_cell.angle_beta   90.00
_cell.angle_gamma   90.00
#
_symmetry.space_group_name_H-M   'P 1'
#
loop_
_entity.id
_entity.type
_entity.pdbx_description
1 polymer ?
#
loop_
_entity_poly.entity_id
_entity_poly.type
_entity_poly.pdbx_seq_one_letter_code
_entity_poly.pdbx_strand_id
1 'polypeptide(L)'
;MAKGLQGPLDKSNLNLWLTYLNILRGEGYDFSNEKMLELLLTKATKEELMQITRNTDMRDGLIRLLMFSYPQMLPKMIERGLMKAHMSPDDMYYWQRISGTKRLTTSDIEAWKDVFRQLYDWFVLVEASRDNTNVVSDGAILEVLVQKRGQQEAMGFLHWLRREPGMEDRADSLLQLLVKTHPDKVQVKLQVMLRSCLEIAISPEEVFRMLPIPPIHDDGMEEWVDVFYVIKVWFVYVDSFRNRGYDFSDGAIVETLVQNRGQQEAMEFLFWFRREPDMKDRVDSLQQLLVMKYPAMLQAMFQSCLEASISPEEVLRLIPIAATHGDDKRVLTDVFYGIKVWFVYVDSFRNRGYDFSDGAIVETLVQNRGQQEAMEFLFWFRREPDMKDRVDSLQQLLVMKYPAMLPEMLQSCLEASISPEEVLRLIPIAATHGDDKRVLTDVFSVIKVWFVYVDSFRGRGYDFSDGAIVETLVQNRGQQEAMEFLFWFRREPDMKDRVDSLQLLLVMKHPDMLQAMFQSCLEAAISPEEVLQMLPIPLTLDDSTEAVTNFSSMVNVWSVYVSSFRGRGYVFSNDAVVKVLVQQVGRERMELFIRLLERNPRTKPNVDVLRYIFSKLN
;
A
#
# COMPACT_ATOMS: atom_id res chain seq x y z
N MET A 1 -5.98 19.58 88.87
CA MET A 1 -5.35 19.49 87.53
C MET A 1 -4.78 20.86 87.08
N ALA A 2 -3.82 21.44 87.81
CA ALA A 2 -3.28 22.77 87.49
C ALA A 2 -1.74 22.90 87.58
N LYS A 3 -1.00 21.79 87.65
CA LYS A 3 0.45 21.79 87.41
C LYS A 3 0.71 20.90 86.21
N GLY A 4 0.93 21.53 85.06
CA GLY A 4 1.28 20.85 83.82
C GLY A 4 2.62 20.13 83.94
N LEU A 5 2.79 19.11 83.09
CA LEU A 5 4.08 18.49 82.78
C LEU A 5 5.07 19.60 82.39
N GLN A 6 5.93 20.00 83.32
CA GLN A 6 7.01 20.96 83.09
C GLN A 6 8.33 20.20 83.18
N GLY A 7 8.82 19.74 82.03
CA GLY A 7 10.13 19.12 81.86
C GLY A 7 10.12 18.02 80.78
N PRO A 8 11.27 17.78 80.09
CA PRO A 8 11.37 16.72 79.10
C PRO A 8 11.02 15.37 79.74
N LEU A 9 10.28 14.55 78.99
CA LEU A 9 9.84 13.22 79.40
C LEU A 9 11.04 12.30 79.72
N ASP A 10 11.51 12.32 80.97
CA ASP A 10 12.31 11.21 81.50
C ASP A 10 11.41 9.96 81.57
N LYS A 11 11.96 8.81 81.18
CA LYS A 11 11.24 7.52 81.07
C LYS A 11 10.58 7.13 82.41
N SER A 12 11.14 7.62 83.51
CA SER A 12 10.62 7.50 84.88
C SER A 12 9.28 8.23 85.08
N ASN A 13 9.15 9.46 84.57
CA ASN A 13 7.98 10.32 84.73
C ASN A 13 6.80 9.88 83.85
N LEU A 14 7.07 9.35 82.66
CA LEU A 14 6.05 8.78 81.80
C LEU A 14 5.41 7.55 82.45
N ASN A 15 6.22 6.62 82.98
CA ASN A 15 5.70 5.42 83.63
C ASN A 15 4.91 5.74 84.90
N LEU A 16 5.33 6.75 85.67
CA LEU A 16 4.60 7.26 86.82
C LEU A 16 3.24 7.86 86.41
N TRP A 17 3.21 8.63 85.33
CA TRP A 17 1.99 9.21 84.79
C TRP A 17 1.01 8.15 84.27
N LEU A 18 1.50 7.13 83.57
CA LEU A 18 0.69 6.00 83.08
C LEU A 18 0.17 5.13 84.23
N THR A 19 0.98 4.93 85.26
CA THR A 19 0.56 4.22 86.48
C THR A 19 -0.55 5.00 87.19
N TYR A 20 -0.39 6.32 87.33
CA TYR A 20 -1.39 7.19 87.94
C TYR A 20 -2.72 7.19 87.18
N LEU A 21 -2.68 7.19 85.85
CA LEU A 21 -3.88 7.11 85.03
C LEU A 21 -4.57 5.75 85.08
N ASN A 22 -3.81 4.66 85.18
CA ASN A 22 -4.37 3.33 85.40
C ASN A 22 -5.05 3.20 86.77
N ILE A 23 -4.52 3.87 87.80
CA ILE A 23 -5.17 3.97 89.12
C ILE A 23 -6.50 4.73 88.99
N LEU A 24 -6.51 5.89 88.32
CA LEU A 24 -7.74 6.66 88.09
C LEU A 24 -8.78 5.88 87.28
N ARG A 25 -8.35 5.06 86.30
CA ARG A 25 -9.24 4.17 85.56
C ARG A 25 -9.83 3.08 86.47
N GLY A 26 -9.03 2.52 87.37
CA GLY A 26 -9.48 1.55 88.39
C GLY A 26 -10.49 2.15 89.38
N GLU A 27 -10.46 3.47 89.58
CA GLU A 27 -11.40 4.22 90.42
C GLU A 27 -12.69 4.64 89.67
N GLY A 28 -12.89 4.20 88.42
CA GLY A 28 -14.13 4.43 87.66
C GLY A 28 -14.19 5.77 86.93
N TYR A 29 -13.09 6.53 86.86
CA TYR A 29 -13.03 7.73 86.03
C TYR A 29 -12.92 7.35 84.54
N ASP A 30 -13.70 8.01 83.67
CA ASP A 30 -13.71 7.80 82.22
C ASP A 30 -12.46 8.42 81.56
N PHE A 31 -11.33 7.72 81.74
CA PHE A 31 -10.11 7.87 80.97
C PHE A 31 -10.00 6.72 79.97
N SER A 32 -10.85 6.77 78.93
CA SER A 32 -10.66 5.92 77.75
C SER A 32 -9.26 6.13 77.16
N ASN A 33 -8.72 5.11 76.49
CA ASN A 33 -7.44 5.24 75.81
C ASN A 33 -7.44 6.44 74.83
N GLU A 34 -8.58 6.74 74.20
CA GLU A 34 -8.74 7.88 73.28
C GLU A 34 -8.59 9.24 73.97
N LYS A 35 -9.23 9.47 75.12
CA LYS A 35 -9.08 10.73 75.89
C LYS A 35 -7.67 10.94 76.41
N MET A 36 -7.00 9.85 76.81
CA MET A 36 -5.60 9.88 77.25
C MET A 36 -4.67 10.29 76.12
N LEU A 37 -4.95 9.78 74.93
CA LEU A 37 -4.18 10.02 73.72
C LEU A 37 -4.43 11.44 73.17
N GLU A 38 -5.65 11.97 73.23
CA GLU A 38 -5.94 13.39 72.98
C GLU A 38 -5.16 14.32 73.91
N LEU A 39 -5.08 13.97 75.20
CA LEU A 39 -4.32 14.77 76.17
C LEU A 39 -2.82 14.77 75.87
N LEU A 40 -2.27 13.62 75.46
CA LEU A 40 -0.87 13.48 75.04
C LEU A 40 -0.56 14.30 73.79
N LEU A 41 -1.46 14.33 72.80
CA LEU A 41 -1.32 15.16 71.59
C LEU A 41 -1.23 16.67 71.92
N THR A 42 -1.87 17.14 73.00
CA THR A 42 -1.83 18.56 73.41
C THR A 42 -0.62 18.94 74.27
N LYS A 43 0.14 17.97 74.79
CA LYS A 43 1.19 18.21 75.81
C LYS A 43 2.55 17.64 75.49
N ALA A 44 2.65 16.64 74.63
CA ALA A 44 3.92 16.02 74.26
C ALA A 44 4.38 16.53 72.89
N THR A 45 5.69 16.69 72.74
CA THR A 45 6.30 17.00 71.44
C THR A 45 6.25 15.80 70.50
N LYS A 46 6.41 16.08 69.21
CA LYS A 46 6.49 15.09 68.14
C LYS A 46 7.50 13.97 68.45
N GLU A 47 8.68 14.32 68.94
CA GLU A 47 9.76 13.39 69.28
C GLU A 47 9.45 12.57 70.53
N GLU A 48 8.76 13.15 71.51
CA GLU A 48 8.35 12.48 72.74
C GLU A 48 7.26 11.44 72.48
N LEU A 49 6.25 11.78 71.67
CA LEU A 49 5.22 10.84 71.23
C LEU A 49 5.83 9.61 70.52
N MET A 50 6.89 9.82 69.73
CA MET A 50 7.65 8.74 69.07
C MET A 50 8.49 7.88 70.02
N GLN A 51 8.74 8.33 71.24
CA GLN A 51 9.39 7.50 72.27
C GLN A 51 8.34 6.69 73.06
N ILE A 52 7.13 7.24 73.25
CA ILE A 52 6.02 6.59 73.95
C ILE A 52 5.50 5.36 73.17
N THR A 53 5.57 5.37 71.84
CA THR A 53 5.22 4.22 70.97
C THR A 53 6.04 2.95 71.23
N ARG A 54 7.11 3.01 72.02
CA ARG A 54 7.88 1.84 72.47
C ARG A 54 7.24 1.07 73.63
N ASN A 55 6.19 1.61 74.25
CA ASN A 55 5.42 0.94 75.31
C ASN A 55 4.33 0.05 74.68
N THR A 56 4.37 -1.26 74.95
CA THR A 56 3.52 -2.28 74.31
C THR A 56 2.03 -2.11 74.56
N ASP A 57 1.63 -1.60 75.73
CA ASP A 57 0.22 -1.64 76.16
C ASP A 57 -0.64 -0.54 75.53
N MET A 58 0.00 0.52 75.05
CA MET A 58 -0.65 1.65 74.36
C MET A 58 -0.19 1.81 72.92
N ARG A 59 0.73 0.97 72.45
CA ARG A 59 1.38 1.07 71.14
C ARG A 59 0.37 1.21 70.02
N ASP A 60 -0.58 0.28 69.92
CA ASP A 60 -1.50 0.24 68.78
C ASP A 60 -2.50 1.43 68.78
N GLY A 61 -3.01 1.83 69.96
CA GLY A 61 -3.88 3.01 70.09
C GLY A 61 -3.16 4.34 69.83
N LEU A 62 -1.92 4.48 70.34
CA LEU A 62 -1.09 5.67 70.15
C LEU A 62 -0.60 5.78 68.70
N ILE A 63 -0.19 4.67 68.07
CA ILE A 63 0.14 4.64 66.65
C ILE A 63 -1.07 5.08 65.83
N ARG A 64 -2.27 4.56 66.10
CA ARG A 64 -3.50 4.95 65.41
C ARG A 64 -3.79 6.46 65.53
N LEU A 65 -3.62 7.04 66.71
CA LEU A 65 -3.87 8.47 66.92
C LEU A 65 -2.75 9.36 66.38
N LEU A 66 -1.50 8.89 66.35
CA LEU A 66 -0.39 9.57 65.68
C LEU A 66 -0.54 9.56 64.17
N MET A 67 -1.00 8.45 63.59
CA MET A 67 -1.37 8.38 62.17
C MET A 67 -2.51 9.34 61.83
N PHE A 68 -3.51 9.44 62.71
CA PHE A 68 -4.66 10.33 62.51
C PHE A 68 -4.34 11.83 62.65
N SER A 69 -3.39 12.17 63.52
CA SER A 69 -3.09 13.56 63.90
C SER A 69 -1.84 14.12 63.23
N TYR A 70 -0.88 13.26 62.85
CA TYR A 70 0.39 13.65 62.25
C TYR A 70 0.83 12.69 61.12
N PRO A 71 0.09 12.65 59.99
CA PRO A 71 0.39 11.77 58.86
C PRO A 71 1.82 11.96 58.28
N GLN A 72 2.42 13.13 58.42
CA GLN A 72 3.82 13.41 58.05
C GLN A 72 4.87 12.65 58.89
N MET A 73 4.47 11.93 59.94
CA MET A 73 5.36 11.12 60.78
C MET A 73 5.50 9.69 60.30
N LEU A 74 4.64 9.27 59.39
CA LEU A 74 4.53 7.91 58.89
C LEU A 74 5.86 7.34 58.37
N PRO A 75 6.64 8.06 57.53
CA PRO A 75 7.90 7.52 57.04
C PRO A 75 8.89 7.21 58.17
N LYS A 76 8.96 8.09 59.18
CA LYS A 76 9.81 7.92 60.37
C LYS A 76 9.31 6.81 61.31
N MET A 77 8.01 6.54 61.33
CA MET A 77 7.43 5.45 62.12
C MET A 77 7.69 4.08 61.48
N ILE A 78 7.63 4.01 60.15
CA ILE A 78 7.97 2.84 59.36
C ILE A 78 9.48 2.55 59.46
N GLU A 79 10.34 3.56 59.21
CA GLU A 79 11.80 3.48 59.31
C GLU A 79 12.27 2.97 60.69
N ARG A 80 11.57 3.35 61.76
CA ARG A 80 11.89 2.94 63.14
C ARG A 80 11.29 1.59 63.56
N GLY A 81 10.64 0.86 62.65
CA GLY A 81 10.01 -0.43 62.94
C GLY A 81 8.87 -0.36 63.96
N LEU A 82 8.27 0.83 64.12
CA LEU A 82 7.18 1.05 65.08
C LEU A 82 5.84 0.55 64.55
N MET A 83 5.67 0.51 63.23
CA MET A 83 4.60 -0.23 62.56
C MET A 83 4.98 -1.71 62.54
N LYS A 84 4.01 -2.63 62.70
CA LYS A 84 4.32 -4.07 62.60
C LYS A 84 4.90 -4.31 61.21
N ALA A 85 6.03 -5.01 61.14
CA ALA A 85 6.74 -5.33 59.89
C ALA A 85 5.94 -6.21 58.90
N HIS A 86 4.63 -6.44 59.15
CA HIS A 86 3.72 -7.33 58.42
C HIS A 86 2.27 -6.81 58.39
N MET A 87 2.03 -5.49 58.48
CA MET A 87 0.66 -4.98 58.27
C MET A 87 0.21 -5.19 56.83
N SER A 88 -0.96 -5.77 56.66
CA SER A 88 -1.57 -5.91 55.33
C SER A 88 -2.14 -4.57 54.84
N PRO A 89 -2.34 -4.39 53.52
CA PRO A 89 -3.06 -3.22 53.01
C PRO A 89 -4.44 -3.03 53.64
N ASP A 90 -5.11 -4.12 54.04
CA ASP A 90 -6.43 -4.08 54.69
C ASP A 90 -6.34 -3.51 56.12
N ASP A 91 -5.33 -3.92 56.89
CA ASP A 91 -5.07 -3.38 58.23
C ASP A 91 -4.79 -1.88 58.15
N MET A 92 -3.95 -1.48 57.20
CA MET A 92 -3.64 -0.06 56.96
C MET A 92 -4.88 0.72 56.55
N TYR A 93 -5.78 0.10 55.76
CA TYR A 93 -7.05 0.72 55.35
C TYR A 93 -7.96 0.96 56.55
N TYR A 94 -8.12 -0.04 57.43
CA TYR A 94 -8.93 0.06 58.65
C TYR A 94 -8.44 1.15 59.61
N TRP A 95 -7.14 1.44 59.59
CA TRP A 95 -6.52 2.40 60.50
C TRP A 95 -6.63 3.84 60.00
N GLN A 96 -7.00 4.02 58.73
CA GLN A 96 -7.20 5.32 58.10
C GLN A 96 -8.65 5.81 58.23
N ARG A 97 -8.83 7.14 58.15
CA ARG A 97 -10.16 7.80 58.21
C ARG A 97 -11.12 7.29 57.14
N ILE A 98 -10.58 6.87 56.00
CA ILE A 98 -11.32 6.36 54.86
C ILE A 98 -12.22 5.16 55.22
N SER A 99 -11.84 4.33 56.20
CA SER A 99 -12.61 3.15 56.62
C SER A 99 -13.99 3.48 57.20
N GLY A 100 -14.16 4.68 57.75
CA GLY A 100 -15.45 5.16 58.29
C GLY A 100 -16.33 5.86 57.27
N THR A 101 -15.85 6.06 56.03
CA THR A 101 -16.60 6.76 54.98
C THR A 101 -17.50 5.79 54.23
N LYS A 102 -18.72 6.23 53.89
CA LYS A 102 -19.65 5.43 53.06
C LYS A 102 -19.10 5.33 51.63
N ARG A 103 -19.45 4.23 50.96
CA ARG A 103 -19.23 4.09 49.51
C ARG A 103 -19.99 5.18 48.76
N LEU A 104 -19.36 5.70 47.72
CA LEU A 104 -19.97 6.71 46.88
C LEU A 104 -20.95 6.04 45.92
N THR A 105 -22.21 6.49 45.92
CA THR A 105 -23.27 5.98 45.03
C THR A 105 -23.74 7.03 44.02
N THR A 106 -23.16 8.22 44.06
CA THR A 106 -23.56 9.38 43.24
C THR A 106 -22.42 9.79 42.31
N SER A 107 -22.76 10.34 41.14
CA SER A 107 -21.84 10.88 40.13
C SER A 107 -21.29 12.28 40.49
N ASP A 108 -21.35 12.69 41.76
CA ASP A 108 -20.94 14.03 42.20
C ASP A 108 -19.43 14.08 42.49
N ILE A 109 -18.67 14.57 41.51
CA ILE A 109 -17.20 14.63 41.51
C ILE A 109 -16.63 15.46 42.69
N GLU A 110 -17.37 16.43 43.24
CA GLU A 110 -16.88 17.22 44.39
C GLU A 110 -16.89 16.41 45.68
N ALA A 111 -17.89 15.54 45.88
CA ALA A 111 -17.93 14.60 47.01
C ALA A 111 -16.82 13.53 46.92
N TRP A 112 -16.28 13.30 45.71
CA TRP A 112 -15.23 12.31 45.47
C TRP A 112 -13.85 12.80 45.91
N LYS A 113 -13.59 14.13 45.87
CA LYS A 113 -12.24 14.67 46.16
C LYS A 113 -11.76 14.37 47.58
N ASP A 114 -12.60 14.53 48.59
CA ASP A 114 -12.21 14.30 49.98
C ASP A 114 -12.02 12.82 50.30
N VAL A 115 -12.80 11.96 49.64
CA VAL A 115 -12.67 10.51 49.73
C VAL A 115 -11.40 10.04 49.01
N PHE A 116 -11.11 10.57 47.83
CA PHE A 116 -9.93 10.23 47.05
C PHE A 116 -8.63 10.70 47.70
N ARG A 117 -8.62 11.87 48.35
CA ARG A 117 -7.49 12.29 49.19
C ARG A 117 -7.22 11.34 50.35
N GLN A 118 -8.27 10.86 51.01
CA GLN A 118 -8.10 9.88 52.09
C GLN A 118 -7.68 8.49 51.57
N LEU A 119 -8.12 8.10 50.38
CA LEU A 119 -7.60 6.91 49.69
C LEU A 119 -6.14 7.09 49.25
N TYR A 120 -5.74 8.29 48.85
CA TYR A 120 -4.36 8.63 48.53
C TYR A 120 -3.46 8.51 49.75
N ASP A 121 -3.86 9.05 50.90
CA ASP A 121 -3.12 8.91 52.16
C ASP A 121 -2.92 7.44 52.55
N TRP A 122 -3.95 6.61 52.35
CA TRP A 122 -3.84 5.17 52.52
C TRP A 122 -2.89 4.53 51.50
N PHE A 123 -3.00 4.90 50.22
CA PHE A 123 -2.18 4.35 49.15
C PHE A 123 -0.69 4.67 49.35
N VAL A 124 -0.35 5.93 49.66
CA VAL A 124 1.02 6.37 49.99
C VAL A 124 1.56 5.61 51.20
N LEU A 125 0.73 5.34 52.20
CA LEU A 125 1.12 4.52 53.35
C LEU A 125 1.49 3.09 52.93
N VAL A 126 0.67 2.48 52.07
CA VAL A 126 0.92 1.11 51.58
C VAL A 126 2.21 1.06 50.76
N GLU A 127 2.43 2.01 49.85
CA GLU A 127 3.67 2.10 49.05
C GLU A 127 4.90 2.35 49.93
N ALA A 128 4.82 3.27 50.89
CA ALA A 128 5.92 3.52 51.84
C ALA A 128 6.24 2.28 52.72
N SER A 129 5.25 1.44 52.99
CA SER A 129 5.48 0.18 53.68
C SER A 129 6.09 -0.89 52.78
N ARG A 130 5.74 -0.89 51.48
CA ARG A 130 6.28 -1.82 50.48
C ARG A 130 7.79 -1.64 50.33
N ASP A 131 8.25 -0.39 50.25
CA ASP A 131 9.67 -0.05 50.08
C ASP A 131 10.57 -0.46 51.27
N ASN A 132 9.97 -0.60 52.47
CA ASN A 132 10.74 -0.67 53.71
C ASN A 132 10.83 -2.06 54.36
N THR A 133 10.10 -3.09 53.90
CA THR A 133 10.25 -4.53 54.29
C THR A 133 9.05 -5.43 53.93
N ASN A 134 7.89 -4.88 53.53
CA ASN A 134 6.70 -5.68 53.24
C ASN A 134 6.59 -6.06 51.76
N VAL A 135 6.46 -7.37 51.46
CA VAL A 135 6.08 -7.84 50.11
C VAL A 135 4.57 -7.66 49.94
N VAL A 136 4.13 -6.42 49.71
CA VAL A 136 2.75 -6.14 49.30
C VAL A 136 2.66 -6.29 47.78
N SER A 137 1.80 -7.20 47.32
CA SER A 137 1.51 -7.32 45.90
C SER A 137 0.48 -6.27 45.47
N ASP A 138 0.56 -5.84 44.22
CA ASP A 138 -0.41 -4.92 43.62
C ASP A 138 -1.83 -5.51 43.65
N GLY A 139 -1.95 -6.84 43.55
CA GLY A 139 -3.21 -7.56 43.70
C GLY A 139 -3.85 -7.34 45.07
N ALA A 140 -3.06 -7.32 46.15
CA ALA A 140 -3.57 -7.07 47.50
C ALA A 140 -4.08 -5.63 47.68
N ILE A 141 -3.43 -4.65 47.02
CA ILE A 141 -3.89 -3.26 47.01
C ILE A 141 -5.25 -3.15 46.32
N LEU A 142 -5.38 -3.77 45.14
CA LEU A 142 -6.62 -3.77 44.37
C LEU A 142 -7.74 -4.54 45.05
N GLU A 143 -7.43 -5.66 45.70
CA GLU A 143 -8.40 -6.45 46.47
C GLU A 143 -9.05 -5.59 47.56
N VAL A 144 -8.25 -4.85 48.32
CA VAL A 144 -8.77 -3.94 49.36
C VAL A 144 -9.60 -2.81 48.74
N LEU A 145 -9.12 -2.18 47.66
CA LEU A 145 -9.87 -1.12 46.97
C LEU A 145 -11.23 -1.62 46.48
N VAL A 146 -11.27 -2.74 45.76
CA VAL A 146 -12.49 -3.31 45.20
C VAL A 146 -13.41 -3.84 46.30
N GLN A 147 -12.88 -4.52 47.31
CA GLN A 147 -13.67 -5.09 48.40
C GLN A 147 -14.27 -4.00 49.31
N LYS A 148 -13.55 -2.91 49.58
CA LYS A 148 -14.03 -1.85 50.49
C LYS A 148 -14.81 -0.76 49.78
N ARG A 149 -14.39 -0.33 48.59
CA ARG A 149 -15.02 0.77 47.85
C ARG A 149 -15.93 0.31 46.70
N GLY A 150 -15.76 -0.92 46.23
CA GLY A 150 -16.42 -1.38 45.00
C GLY A 150 -15.65 -0.96 43.75
N GLN A 151 -15.95 -1.63 42.64
CA GLN A 151 -15.14 -1.51 41.42
C GLN A 151 -15.19 -0.12 40.77
N GLN A 152 -16.37 0.49 40.69
CA GLN A 152 -16.54 1.82 40.09
C GLN A 152 -15.75 2.89 40.84
N GLU A 153 -15.81 2.86 42.17
CA GLU A 153 -15.10 3.81 43.01
C GLU A 153 -13.58 3.57 43.01
N ALA A 154 -13.15 2.31 42.98
CA ALA A 154 -11.73 1.96 42.80
C ALA A 154 -11.20 2.48 41.45
N MET A 155 -11.95 2.33 40.36
CA MET A 155 -11.58 2.88 39.05
C MET A 155 -11.54 4.41 39.06
N GLY A 156 -12.55 5.06 39.66
CA GLY A 156 -12.56 6.51 39.82
C GLY A 156 -11.35 7.03 40.61
N PHE A 157 -10.98 6.33 41.69
CA PHE A 157 -9.80 6.66 42.48
C PHE A 157 -8.51 6.49 41.67
N LEU A 158 -8.35 5.40 40.92
CA LEU A 158 -7.15 5.18 40.09
C LEU A 158 -7.02 6.22 38.96
N HIS A 159 -8.13 6.62 38.34
CA HIS A 159 -8.12 7.72 37.37
C HIS A 159 -7.77 9.07 38.02
N TRP A 160 -8.23 9.31 39.25
CA TRP A 160 -7.84 10.50 40.00
C TRP A 160 -6.36 10.45 40.39
N LEU A 161 -5.87 9.30 40.85
CA LEU A 161 -4.48 9.06 41.23
C LEU A 161 -3.52 9.34 40.07
N ARG A 162 -3.92 8.99 38.84
CA ARG A 162 -3.16 9.28 37.62
C ARG A 162 -2.91 10.78 37.41
N ARG A 163 -3.76 11.66 37.93
CA ARG A 163 -3.58 13.13 37.85
C ARG A 163 -2.64 13.68 38.93
N GLU A 164 -2.25 12.85 39.90
CA GLU A 164 -1.29 13.25 40.93
C GLU A 164 0.14 13.19 40.39
N PRO A 165 0.99 14.20 40.65
CA PRO A 165 2.34 14.26 40.09
C PRO A 165 3.17 13.00 40.40
N GLY A 166 3.66 12.33 39.35
CA GLY A 166 4.52 11.15 39.45
C GLY A 166 3.80 9.82 39.69
N MET A 167 2.46 9.80 39.66
CA MET A 167 1.65 8.59 39.88
C MET A 167 1.06 7.98 38.61
N GLU A 168 1.34 8.57 37.44
CA GLU A 168 0.77 8.17 36.14
C GLU A 168 1.01 6.69 35.81
N ASP A 169 2.28 6.28 35.67
CA ASP A 169 2.66 4.90 35.34
C ASP A 169 2.16 3.88 36.39
N ARG A 170 2.14 4.29 37.65
CA ARG A 170 1.70 3.46 38.77
C ARG A 170 0.19 3.22 38.72
N ALA A 171 -0.58 4.27 38.48
CA ALA A 171 -2.03 4.20 38.30
C ALA A 171 -2.39 3.37 37.07
N ASP A 172 -1.68 3.55 35.96
CA ASP A 172 -1.88 2.77 34.73
C ASP A 172 -1.60 1.27 34.96
N SER A 173 -0.50 0.95 35.65
CA SER A 173 -0.17 -0.44 36.05
C SER A 173 -1.27 -1.09 36.90
N LEU A 174 -1.81 -0.35 37.88
CA LEU A 174 -2.88 -0.83 38.75
C LEU A 174 -4.21 -0.97 38.01
N LEU A 175 -4.52 -0.06 37.07
CA LEU A 175 -5.69 -0.16 36.19
C LEU A 175 -5.61 -1.40 35.30
N GLN A 176 -4.47 -1.64 34.66
CA GLN A 176 -4.25 -2.84 33.84
C GLN A 176 -4.41 -4.11 34.67
N LEU A 177 -3.84 -4.15 35.87
CA LEU A 177 -3.97 -5.31 36.77
C LEU A 177 -5.41 -5.51 37.27
N LEU A 178 -6.16 -4.43 37.52
CA LEU A 178 -7.57 -4.49 37.92
C LEU A 178 -8.45 -5.12 36.83
N VAL A 179 -8.11 -4.87 35.56
CA VAL A 179 -8.76 -5.53 34.42
C VAL A 179 -8.33 -7.00 34.32
N LYS A 180 -7.04 -7.32 34.48
CA LYS A 180 -6.49 -8.70 34.34
C LYS A 180 -6.89 -9.69 35.45
N THR A 181 -7.06 -9.23 36.69
CA THR A 181 -7.17 -10.10 37.89
C THR A 181 -8.42 -10.99 37.96
N HIS A 182 -9.37 -10.91 37.01
CA HIS A 182 -10.58 -11.75 36.98
C HIS A 182 -10.99 -12.11 35.54
N PRO A 183 -10.37 -13.16 34.95
CA PRO A 183 -10.57 -13.57 33.54
C PRO A 183 -12.03 -13.77 33.15
N ASP A 184 -12.85 -14.32 34.06
CA ASP A 184 -14.28 -14.60 33.88
C ASP A 184 -15.16 -13.35 33.73
N LYS A 185 -14.62 -12.15 34.03
CA LYS A 185 -15.36 -10.88 34.02
C LYS A 185 -14.62 -9.75 33.29
N VAL A 186 -13.50 -10.02 32.63
CA VAL A 186 -12.68 -9.01 31.91
C VAL A 186 -13.55 -8.12 31.02
N GLN A 187 -14.47 -8.74 30.26
CA GLN A 187 -15.36 -8.02 29.35
C GLN A 187 -16.24 -6.98 30.06
N VAL A 188 -16.91 -7.37 31.14
CA VAL A 188 -17.79 -6.48 31.93
C VAL A 188 -16.97 -5.39 32.59
N LYS A 189 -15.80 -5.72 33.14
CA LYS A 189 -14.93 -4.77 33.82
C LYS A 189 -14.35 -3.73 32.86
N LEU A 190 -13.92 -4.17 31.68
CA LEU A 190 -13.41 -3.30 30.63
C LEU A 190 -14.50 -2.34 30.15
N GLN A 191 -15.73 -2.82 29.93
CA GLN A 191 -16.85 -1.96 29.56
C GLN A 191 -17.19 -0.92 30.63
N VAL A 192 -17.14 -1.30 31.92
CA VAL A 192 -17.34 -0.35 33.03
C VAL A 192 -16.25 0.71 33.04
N MET A 193 -14.98 0.31 32.89
CA MET A 193 -13.85 1.24 32.82
C MET A 193 -14.02 2.23 31.66
N LEU A 194 -14.29 1.73 30.45
CA LEU A 194 -14.43 2.56 29.26
C LEU A 194 -15.65 3.48 29.32
N ARG A 195 -16.75 3.05 29.94
CA ARG A 195 -17.90 3.93 30.19
C ARG A 195 -17.52 5.08 31.11
N SER A 196 -16.81 4.80 32.20
CA SER A 196 -16.31 5.83 33.12
C SER A 196 -15.38 6.80 32.39
N CYS A 197 -14.40 6.30 31.62
CA CYS A 197 -13.50 7.14 30.82
C CYS A 197 -14.28 8.08 29.88
N LEU A 198 -15.36 7.57 29.26
CA LEU A 198 -16.18 8.34 28.33
C LEU A 198 -17.00 9.42 29.04
N GLU A 199 -17.48 9.16 30.25
CA GLU A 199 -18.21 10.13 31.10
C GLU A 199 -17.34 11.32 31.50
N ILE A 200 -16.05 11.10 31.76
CA ILE A 200 -15.09 12.15 32.10
C ILE A 200 -14.23 12.59 30.91
N ALA A 201 -14.61 12.21 29.69
CA ALA A 201 -13.99 12.63 28.42
C ALA A 201 -12.46 12.39 28.33
N ILE A 202 -11.98 11.25 28.82
CA ILE A 202 -10.56 10.87 28.65
C ILE A 202 -10.26 10.64 27.16
N SER A 203 -9.14 11.15 26.66
CA SER A 203 -8.76 10.97 25.26
C SER A 203 -8.54 9.48 24.92
N PRO A 204 -8.86 9.01 23.70
CA PRO A 204 -8.64 7.61 23.35
C PRO A 204 -7.18 7.17 23.43
N GLU A 205 -6.23 8.08 23.21
CA GLU A 205 -4.80 7.84 23.41
C GLU A 205 -4.48 7.44 24.86
N GLU A 206 -4.98 8.22 25.82
CA GLU A 206 -4.81 7.91 27.24
C GLU A 206 -5.52 6.62 27.63
N VAL A 207 -6.72 6.39 27.09
CA VAL A 207 -7.44 5.13 27.28
C VAL A 207 -6.62 3.95 26.80
N PHE A 208 -5.95 4.06 25.65
CA PHE A 208 -5.13 2.99 25.09
C PHE A 208 -4.03 2.55 26.06
N ARG A 209 -3.36 3.48 26.76
CA ARG A 209 -2.32 3.20 27.76
C ARG A 209 -2.83 2.42 28.98
N MET A 210 -4.10 2.64 29.33
CA MET A 210 -4.75 1.95 30.46
C MET A 210 -5.20 0.53 30.12
N LEU A 211 -5.18 0.14 28.83
CA LEU A 211 -5.60 -1.19 28.41
C LEU A 211 -4.51 -2.23 28.69
N PRO A 212 -4.88 -3.44 29.14
CA PRO A 212 -3.94 -4.51 29.41
C PRO A 212 -3.48 -5.21 28.12
N ILE A 213 -2.89 -4.48 27.17
CA ILE A 213 -2.48 -5.03 25.88
C ILE A 213 -1.02 -5.52 26.01
N PRO A 214 -0.74 -6.83 25.99
CA PRO A 214 0.62 -7.35 26.07
C PRO A 214 1.45 -6.92 24.83
N PRO A 215 2.80 -7.03 24.91
CA PRO A 215 3.66 -6.98 23.74
C PRO A 215 3.36 -8.15 22.81
N ILE A 216 3.61 -7.97 21.52
CA ILE A 216 3.49 -9.06 20.54
C ILE A 216 4.67 -10.02 20.76
N HIS A 217 4.45 -11.11 21.51
CA HIS A 217 5.40 -12.21 21.64
C HIS A 217 4.74 -13.51 21.16
N ASP A 218 5.53 -14.36 20.49
CA ASP A 218 5.10 -15.48 19.64
C ASP A 218 4.47 -16.67 20.40
N ASP A 219 4.39 -16.59 21.74
CA ASP A 219 4.11 -17.74 22.59
C ASP A 219 2.65 -17.78 23.10
N GLY A 220 1.71 -18.16 22.22
CA GLY A 220 0.45 -18.82 22.64
C GLY A 220 -0.86 -18.22 22.11
N MET A 221 -1.58 -18.99 21.27
CA MET A 221 -2.89 -18.66 20.65
C MET A 221 -4.02 -18.26 21.62
N GLU A 222 -4.00 -18.69 22.89
CA GLU A 222 -5.09 -18.44 23.85
C GLU A 222 -5.09 -17.02 24.43
N GLU A 223 -3.94 -16.36 24.58
CA GLU A 223 -3.88 -14.97 25.09
C GLU A 223 -4.38 -13.94 24.06
N TRP A 224 -4.42 -14.31 22.79
CA TRP A 224 -4.73 -13.39 21.70
C TRP A 224 -6.21 -13.05 21.54
N VAL A 225 -7.12 -13.96 21.91
CA VAL A 225 -8.57 -13.70 21.84
C VAL A 225 -8.95 -12.53 22.76
N ASP A 226 -8.30 -12.45 23.92
CA ASP A 226 -8.49 -11.35 24.87
C ASP A 226 -7.89 -10.04 24.34
N VAL A 227 -6.75 -10.08 23.65
CA VAL A 227 -6.17 -8.90 22.98
C VAL A 227 -7.07 -8.37 21.89
N PHE A 228 -7.60 -9.24 21.03
CA PHE A 228 -8.54 -8.85 19.98
C PHE A 228 -9.76 -8.15 20.56
N TYR A 229 -10.35 -8.72 21.60
CA TYR A 229 -11.48 -8.13 22.29
C TYR A 229 -11.13 -6.74 22.87
N VAL A 230 -10.03 -6.63 23.63
CA VAL A 230 -9.61 -5.36 24.26
C VAL A 230 -9.48 -4.24 23.22
N ILE A 231 -8.87 -4.53 22.07
CA ILE A 231 -8.66 -3.56 20.99
C ILE A 231 -9.96 -3.23 20.27
N LYS A 232 -10.83 -4.22 20.00
CA LYS A 232 -12.17 -3.96 19.43
C LYS A 232 -12.97 -3.03 20.32
N VAL A 233 -12.97 -3.25 21.63
CA VAL A 233 -13.70 -2.37 22.56
C VAL A 233 -13.06 -0.98 22.65
N TRP A 234 -11.73 -0.85 22.48
CA TRP A 234 -11.09 0.45 22.34
C TRP A 234 -11.52 1.20 21.07
N PHE A 235 -11.64 0.51 19.92
CA PHE A 235 -12.20 1.12 18.72
C PHE A 235 -13.65 1.58 18.93
N VAL A 236 -14.48 0.78 19.62
CA VAL A 236 -15.84 1.18 20.02
C VAL A 236 -15.81 2.41 20.93
N TYR A 237 -14.84 2.51 21.83
CA TYR A 237 -14.62 3.70 22.66
C TYR A 237 -14.27 4.92 21.81
N VAL A 238 -13.32 4.80 20.88
CA VAL A 238 -12.93 5.87 19.94
C VAL A 238 -14.17 6.37 19.18
N ASP A 239 -14.98 5.46 18.65
CA ASP A 239 -16.17 5.82 17.89
C ASP A 239 -17.22 6.50 18.80
N SER A 240 -17.38 6.03 20.03
CA SER A 240 -18.27 6.65 21.02
C SER A 240 -17.79 8.04 21.46
N PHE A 241 -16.47 8.24 21.56
CA PHE A 241 -15.83 9.50 21.89
C PHE A 241 -16.05 10.53 20.76
N ARG A 242 -15.83 10.12 19.50
CA ARG A 242 -16.14 10.90 18.30
C ARG A 242 -17.62 11.27 18.21
N ASN A 243 -18.52 10.31 18.47
CA ASN A 243 -19.97 10.53 18.44
C ASN A 243 -20.47 11.54 19.49
N ARG A 244 -19.70 11.78 20.55
CA ARG A 244 -19.97 12.86 21.52
C ARG A 244 -19.47 14.23 21.08
N GLY A 245 -18.88 14.34 19.89
CA GLY A 245 -18.40 15.59 19.30
C GLY A 245 -16.95 15.93 19.64
N TYR A 246 -16.19 15.02 20.26
CA TYR A 246 -14.77 15.21 20.52
C TYR A 246 -13.93 14.81 19.29
N ASP A 247 -12.84 15.54 19.03
CA ASP A 247 -11.96 15.26 17.89
C ASP A 247 -10.92 14.18 18.23
N PHE A 248 -10.82 13.18 17.35
CA PHE A 248 -9.78 12.15 17.40
C PHE A 248 -9.71 11.44 16.05
N SER A 249 -8.91 11.93 15.10
CA SER A 249 -8.85 11.38 13.74
C SER A 249 -8.24 9.97 13.64
N ASP A 250 -8.41 9.29 12.51
CA ASP A 250 -7.71 8.01 12.25
C ASP A 250 -6.19 8.20 12.18
N GLY A 251 -5.73 9.38 11.78
CA GLY A 251 -4.34 9.76 11.90
C GLY A 251 -3.84 9.78 13.36
N ALA A 252 -4.70 10.15 14.33
CA ALA A 252 -4.39 10.13 15.75
C ALA A 252 -4.38 8.70 16.33
N ILE A 253 -5.21 7.78 15.79
CA ILE A 253 -5.11 6.34 16.08
C ILE A 253 -3.72 5.83 15.70
N VAL A 254 -3.26 6.14 14.49
CA VAL A 254 -1.93 5.73 14.01
C VAL A 254 -0.81 6.28 14.90
N GLU A 255 -0.86 7.57 15.27
CA GLU A 255 0.12 8.15 16.21
C GLU A 255 0.10 7.44 17.56
N THR A 256 -1.09 7.16 18.09
CA THR A 256 -1.24 6.46 19.38
C THR A 256 -0.55 5.10 19.33
N LEU A 257 -0.76 4.32 18.26
CA LEU A 257 -0.13 3.01 18.08
C LEU A 257 1.40 3.14 17.99
N VAL A 258 1.89 4.08 17.18
CA VAL A 258 3.33 4.30 16.97
C VAL A 258 4.01 4.81 18.24
N GLN A 259 3.39 5.69 19.01
CA GLN A 259 3.97 6.20 20.26
C GLN A 259 4.05 5.13 21.34
N ASN A 260 3.07 4.22 21.40
CA ASN A 260 3.03 3.18 22.42
C ASN A 260 3.86 1.94 22.08
N ARG A 261 4.08 1.65 20.79
CA ARG A 261 4.73 0.39 20.33
C ARG A 261 5.93 0.60 19.40
N GLY A 262 6.11 1.80 18.87
CA GLY A 262 7.06 2.05 17.78
C GLY A 262 6.47 1.72 16.41
N GLN A 263 7.13 2.19 15.35
CA GLN A 263 6.60 2.12 13.97
C GLN A 263 6.48 0.67 13.46
N GLN A 264 7.51 -0.15 13.70
CA GLN A 264 7.55 -1.54 13.22
C GLN A 264 6.51 -2.40 13.95
N GLU A 265 6.49 -2.36 15.28
CA GLU A 265 5.51 -3.14 16.06
C GLU A 265 4.08 -2.66 15.77
N ALA A 266 3.85 -1.37 15.52
CA ALA A 266 2.54 -0.88 15.10
C ALA A 266 2.11 -1.45 13.73
N MET A 267 3.03 -1.59 12.77
CA MET A 267 2.75 -2.20 11.48
C MET A 267 2.42 -3.70 11.63
N GLU A 268 3.22 -4.43 12.38
CA GLU A 268 3.02 -5.86 12.67
C GLU A 268 1.71 -6.08 13.44
N PHE A 269 1.41 -5.22 14.41
CA PHE A 269 0.16 -5.23 15.17
C PHE A 269 -1.06 -5.05 14.27
N LEU A 270 -1.06 -4.04 13.40
CA LEU A 270 -2.15 -3.82 12.46
C LEU A 270 -2.27 -4.98 11.48
N PHE A 271 -1.14 -5.46 10.93
CA PHE A 271 -1.12 -6.59 10.01
C PHE A 271 -1.72 -7.86 10.64
N TRP A 272 -1.40 -8.10 11.90
CA TRP A 272 -1.96 -9.20 12.65
C TRP A 272 -3.46 -9.00 12.92
N PHE A 273 -3.87 -7.79 13.32
CA PHE A 273 -5.26 -7.46 13.64
C PHE A 273 -6.18 -7.55 12.41
N ARG A 274 -5.61 -7.41 11.20
CA ARG A 274 -6.26 -7.61 9.90
C ARG A 274 -6.93 -8.97 9.72
N ARG A 275 -6.52 -9.99 10.49
CA ARG A 275 -7.10 -11.34 10.44
C ARG A 275 -8.56 -11.37 10.91
N GLU A 276 -9.01 -10.35 11.65
CA GLU A 276 -10.40 -10.22 12.07
C GLU A 276 -11.27 -9.70 10.92
N PRO A 277 -12.20 -10.51 10.36
CA PRO A 277 -12.92 -10.15 9.15
C PRO A 277 -13.77 -8.87 9.26
N ASP A 278 -14.31 -8.60 10.45
CA ASP A 278 -15.13 -7.42 10.75
C ASP A 278 -14.31 -6.13 10.91
N MET A 279 -12.98 -6.24 11.03
CA MET A 279 -12.08 -5.09 11.20
C MET A 279 -11.16 -4.87 10.00
N LYS A 280 -11.12 -5.80 9.04
CA LYS A 280 -10.20 -5.79 7.90
C LYS A 280 -10.13 -4.44 7.20
N ASP A 281 -11.26 -3.88 6.74
CA ASP A 281 -11.26 -2.63 5.95
C ASP A 281 -10.76 -1.42 6.75
N ARG A 282 -11.10 -1.36 8.05
CA ARG A 282 -10.61 -0.30 8.95
C ARG A 282 -9.13 -0.43 9.17
N VAL A 283 -8.63 -1.65 9.35
CA VAL A 283 -7.20 -1.94 9.51
C VAL A 283 -6.42 -1.61 8.24
N ASP A 284 -6.91 -2.02 7.07
CA ASP A 284 -6.29 -1.72 5.78
C ASP A 284 -6.15 -0.20 5.61
N SER A 285 -7.18 0.56 6.00
CA SER A 285 -7.13 2.04 6.01
C SER A 285 -6.10 2.60 7.00
N LEU A 286 -5.97 2.03 8.20
CA LEU A 286 -4.96 2.43 9.18
C LEU A 286 -3.54 2.07 8.73
N GLN A 287 -3.34 0.93 8.07
CA GLN A 287 -2.06 0.53 7.48
C GLN A 287 -1.66 1.46 6.35
N GLN A 288 -2.59 1.82 5.45
CA GLN A 288 -2.37 2.84 4.43
C GLN A 288 -1.94 4.17 5.06
N LEU A 289 -2.67 4.65 6.07
CA LEU A 289 -2.32 5.89 6.79
C LEU A 289 -0.95 5.81 7.48
N LEU A 290 -0.61 4.66 8.06
CA LEU A 290 0.71 4.42 8.66
C LEU A 290 1.82 4.50 7.62
N VAL A 291 1.65 3.87 6.44
CA VAL A 291 2.61 3.98 5.34
C VAL A 291 2.70 5.40 4.79
N MET A 292 1.56 6.12 4.66
CA MET A 292 1.57 7.52 4.22
C MET A 292 2.36 8.42 5.18
N LYS A 293 2.23 8.19 6.49
CA LYS A 293 2.96 8.96 7.51
C LYS A 293 4.42 8.53 7.63
N TYR A 294 4.70 7.24 7.49
CA TYR A 294 6.03 6.65 7.63
C TYR A 294 6.34 5.74 6.43
N PRO A 295 6.75 6.30 5.27
CA PRO A 295 6.95 5.55 4.02
C PRO A 295 7.93 4.38 4.12
N ALA A 296 8.90 4.46 5.04
CA ALA A 296 9.84 3.37 5.33
C ALA A 296 9.14 2.07 5.77
N MET A 297 7.92 2.16 6.33
CA MET A 297 7.14 1.00 6.76
C MET A 297 6.53 0.20 5.61
N LEU A 298 6.55 0.72 4.37
CA LEU A 298 6.04 -0.02 3.20
C LEU A 298 6.78 -1.36 3.02
N GLN A 299 8.11 -1.37 3.21
CA GLN A 299 8.90 -2.60 3.09
C GLN A 299 8.56 -3.61 4.19
N ALA A 300 8.37 -3.15 5.43
CA ALA A 300 7.96 -4.01 6.54
C ALA A 300 6.58 -4.62 6.28
N MET A 301 5.62 -3.81 5.80
CA MET A 301 4.29 -4.29 5.42
C MET A 301 4.37 -5.38 4.34
N PHE A 302 5.18 -5.19 3.31
CA PHE A 302 5.36 -6.17 2.25
C PHE A 302 6.04 -7.44 2.72
N GLN A 303 7.02 -7.35 3.61
CA GLN A 303 7.64 -8.53 4.23
C GLN A 303 6.60 -9.34 5.00
N SER A 304 5.78 -8.70 5.84
CA SER A 304 4.70 -9.37 6.58
C SER A 304 3.65 -9.99 5.63
N CYS A 305 3.27 -9.29 4.56
CA CYS A 305 2.37 -9.81 3.53
C CYS A 305 2.95 -11.07 2.86
N LEU A 306 4.24 -11.05 2.54
CA LEU A 306 4.92 -12.14 1.86
C LEU A 306 5.03 -13.38 2.76
N GLU A 307 5.29 -13.19 4.06
CA GLU A 307 5.30 -14.25 5.07
C GLU A 307 3.92 -14.89 5.25
N ALA A 308 2.87 -14.08 5.30
CA ALA A 308 1.50 -14.58 5.36
C ALA A 308 0.95 -15.04 3.99
N SER A 309 1.76 -14.97 2.92
CA SER A 309 1.38 -15.38 1.56
C SER A 309 0.14 -14.67 1.02
N ILE A 310 0.01 -13.38 1.32
CA ILE A 310 -1.08 -12.52 0.83
C ILE A 310 -0.92 -12.31 -0.68
N SER A 311 -2.02 -12.41 -1.44
CA SER A 311 -1.97 -12.27 -2.90
C SER A 311 -1.53 -10.86 -3.30
N PRO A 312 -0.80 -10.69 -4.41
CA PRO A 312 -0.40 -9.36 -4.86
C PRO A 312 -1.59 -8.42 -5.17
N GLU A 313 -2.74 -8.97 -5.57
CA GLU A 313 -3.99 -8.19 -5.73
C GLU A 313 -4.40 -7.50 -4.43
N GLU A 314 -4.38 -8.26 -3.33
CA GLU A 314 -4.75 -7.74 -2.01
C GLU A 314 -3.68 -6.78 -1.48
N VAL A 315 -2.40 -7.04 -1.74
CA VAL A 315 -1.31 -6.13 -1.36
C VAL A 315 -1.39 -4.80 -2.11
N LEU A 316 -1.79 -4.79 -3.39
CA LEU A 316 -1.95 -3.55 -4.15
C LEU A 316 -2.96 -2.61 -3.49
N ARG A 317 -4.02 -3.16 -2.88
CA ARG A 317 -5.02 -2.39 -2.13
C ARG A 317 -4.48 -1.76 -0.85
N LEU A 318 -3.43 -2.33 -0.26
CA LEU A 318 -2.80 -1.79 0.96
C LEU A 318 -1.85 -0.63 0.66
N ILE A 319 -1.49 -0.43 -0.61
CA ILE A 319 -0.61 0.68 -0.99
C ILE A 319 -1.46 1.95 -1.00
N PRO A 320 -1.07 2.97 -0.22
CA PRO A 320 -1.78 4.24 -0.23
C PRO A 320 -1.55 4.92 -1.58
N ILE A 321 -2.48 4.69 -2.49
CA ILE A 321 -2.48 5.34 -3.78
C ILE A 321 -3.57 6.40 -3.69
N ALA A 322 -3.15 7.64 -3.45
CA ALA A 322 -4.07 8.76 -3.43
C ALA A 322 -4.88 8.75 -4.73
N ALA A 323 -6.21 8.81 -4.63
CA ALA A 323 -7.06 9.04 -5.78
C ALA A 323 -6.58 10.34 -6.44
N THR A 324 -6.00 10.22 -7.63
CA THR A 324 -5.45 11.32 -8.41
C THR A 324 -6.60 12.21 -8.87
N HIS A 325 -6.97 13.18 -8.03
CA HIS A 325 -7.88 14.26 -8.38
C HIS A 325 -7.18 15.63 -8.37
N GLY A 326 -5.86 15.67 -8.56
CA GLY A 326 -5.12 16.92 -8.71
C GLY A 326 -3.71 16.75 -9.27
N ASP A 327 -3.30 17.73 -10.07
CA ASP A 327 -2.00 17.93 -10.75
C ASP A 327 -0.76 18.01 -9.83
N ASP A 328 -0.84 17.47 -8.61
CA ASP A 328 0.22 17.64 -7.63
C ASP A 328 1.34 16.61 -7.86
N LYS A 329 2.41 17.06 -8.53
CA LYS A 329 3.59 16.25 -8.90
C LYS A 329 4.23 15.47 -7.74
N ARG A 330 3.99 15.86 -6.49
CA ARG A 330 4.47 15.13 -5.29
C ARG A 330 3.70 13.82 -5.05
N VAL A 331 2.37 13.85 -5.25
CA VAL A 331 1.50 12.67 -5.09
C VAL A 331 1.89 11.58 -6.09
N LEU A 332 2.26 12.00 -7.29
CA LEU A 332 2.76 11.12 -8.34
C LEU A 332 4.00 10.34 -7.88
N THR A 333 5.05 11.01 -7.38
CA THR A 333 6.31 10.33 -6.96
C THR A 333 6.11 9.26 -5.88
N ASP A 334 5.25 9.51 -4.89
CA ASP A 334 5.01 8.56 -3.80
C ASP A 334 4.18 7.34 -4.25
N VAL A 335 3.19 7.58 -5.13
CA VAL A 335 2.43 6.52 -5.82
C VAL A 335 3.37 5.66 -6.68
N PHE A 336 4.32 6.29 -7.39
CA PHE A 336 5.30 5.57 -8.20
C PHE A 336 6.23 4.69 -7.40
N TYR A 337 6.72 5.20 -6.26
CA TYR A 337 7.51 4.38 -5.35
C TYR A 337 6.68 3.18 -4.86
N GLY A 338 5.45 3.41 -4.39
CA GLY A 338 4.57 2.35 -3.88
C GLY A 338 4.40 1.19 -4.88
N ILE A 339 4.09 1.50 -6.13
CA ILE A 339 3.88 0.48 -7.15
C ILE A 339 5.17 -0.15 -7.66
N LYS A 340 6.25 0.61 -7.78
CA LYS A 340 7.55 0.02 -8.14
C LYS A 340 7.93 -1.06 -7.13
N VAL A 341 7.74 -0.77 -5.83
CA VAL A 341 7.96 -1.76 -4.77
C VAL A 341 6.91 -2.88 -4.83
N TRP A 342 5.67 -2.62 -5.28
CA TRP A 342 4.68 -3.68 -5.53
C TRP A 342 5.11 -4.67 -6.61
N PHE A 343 5.72 -4.22 -7.71
CA PHE A 343 6.28 -5.12 -8.71
C PHE A 343 7.39 -6.00 -8.10
N VAL A 344 8.22 -5.44 -7.23
CA VAL A 344 9.23 -6.21 -6.47
C VAL A 344 8.56 -7.23 -5.53
N TYR A 345 7.43 -6.88 -4.91
CA TYR A 345 6.62 -7.81 -4.13
C TYR A 345 6.08 -8.96 -5.00
N VAL A 346 5.50 -8.65 -6.17
CA VAL A 346 5.00 -9.65 -7.13
C VAL A 346 6.11 -10.63 -7.52
N ASP A 347 7.30 -10.12 -7.83
CA ASP A 347 8.42 -10.95 -8.23
C ASP A 347 8.89 -11.84 -7.06
N SER A 348 8.92 -11.29 -5.84
CA SER A 348 9.25 -12.03 -4.63
C SER A 348 8.21 -13.11 -4.30
N PHE A 349 6.92 -12.83 -4.53
CA PHE A 349 5.80 -13.76 -4.38
C PHE A 349 5.91 -14.92 -5.37
N ARG A 350 6.19 -14.62 -6.65
CA ARG A 350 6.47 -15.62 -7.69
C ARG A 350 7.70 -16.46 -7.37
N ASN A 351 8.77 -15.84 -6.89
CA ASN A 351 10.01 -16.52 -6.52
C ASN A 351 9.85 -17.51 -5.35
N ARG A 352 8.80 -17.36 -4.52
CA ARG A 352 8.42 -18.34 -3.48
C ARG A 352 7.62 -19.53 -4.04
N GLY A 353 7.34 -19.56 -5.34
CA GLY A 353 6.62 -20.64 -6.01
C GLY A 353 5.11 -20.42 -6.11
N TYR A 354 4.60 -19.24 -5.77
CA TYR A 354 3.19 -18.90 -5.93
C TYR A 354 2.89 -18.42 -7.36
N ASP A 355 1.72 -18.77 -7.88
CA ASP A 355 1.28 -18.34 -9.22
C ASP A 355 0.65 -16.95 -9.17
N PHE A 356 1.14 -16.05 -10.03
CA PHE A 356 0.55 -14.74 -10.27
C PHE A 356 1.02 -14.23 -11.62
N SER A 357 0.46 -14.71 -12.73
CA SER A 357 0.90 -14.39 -14.10
C SER A 357 0.86 -12.88 -14.44
N ASP A 358 1.52 -12.48 -15.53
CA ASP A 358 1.42 -11.09 -16.04
C ASP A 358 -0.01 -10.73 -16.48
N GLY A 359 -0.78 -11.72 -16.92
CA GLY A 359 -2.21 -11.56 -17.15
C GLY A 359 -2.99 -11.21 -15.88
N ALA A 360 -2.58 -11.73 -14.72
CA ALA A 360 -3.17 -11.42 -13.42
C ALA A 360 -2.75 -10.02 -12.92
N ILE A 361 -1.53 -9.56 -13.23
CA ILE A 361 -1.12 -8.16 -13.01
C ILE A 361 -2.08 -7.21 -13.74
N VAL A 362 -2.29 -7.45 -15.05
CA VAL A 362 -3.18 -6.61 -15.87
C VAL A 362 -4.60 -6.59 -15.31
N GLU A 363 -5.15 -7.75 -14.96
CA GLU A 363 -6.49 -7.84 -14.36
C GLU A 363 -6.57 -7.08 -13.03
N THR A 364 -5.56 -7.25 -12.18
CA THR A 364 -5.47 -6.57 -10.88
C THR A 364 -5.46 -5.05 -11.06
N LEU A 365 -4.66 -4.53 -11.99
CA LEU A 365 -4.61 -3.10 -12.28
C LEU A 365 -5.96 -2.58 -12.78
N VAL A 366 -6.58 -3.29 -13.73
CA VAL A 366 -7.89 -2.91 -14.30
C VAL A 366 -9.00 -2.99 -13.25
N GLN A 367 -9.01 -3.99 -12.38
CA GLN A 367 -10.03 -4.10 -11.33
C GLN A 367 -9.90 -3.00 -10.26
N ASN A 368 -8.68 -2.56 -9.96
CA ASN A 368 -8.45 -1.53 -8.94
C ASN A 368 -8.62 -0.08 -9.46
N ARG A 369 -8.40 0.16 -10.77
CA ARG A 369 -8.32 1.52 -11.35
C ARG A 369 -9.24 1.74 -12.56
N GLY A 370 -9.77 0.68 -13.15
CA GLY A 370 -10.41 0.73 -14.47
C GLY A 370 -9.40 0.66 -15.61
N GLN A 371 -9.91 0.46 -16.84
CA GLN A 371 -9.08 0.21 -18.03
C GLN A 371 -8.25 1.43 -18.43
N GLN A 372 -8.85 2.63 -18.41
CA GLN A 372 -8.19 3.86 -18.80
C GLN A 372 -7.05 4.23 -17.85
N GLU A 373 -7.33 4.30 -16.55
CA GLU A 373 -6.30 4.60 -15.55
C GLU A 373 -5.18 3.56 -15.57
N ALA A 374 -5.50 2.27 -15.75
CA ALA A 374 -4.47 1.22 -15.88
C ALA A 374 -3.57 1.43 -17.12
N MET A 375 -4.12 1.91 -18.24
CA MET A 375 -3.34 2.23 -19.44
C MET A 375 -2.43 3.44 -19.22
N GLU A 376 -2.99 4.56 -18.74
CA GLU A 376 -2.25 5.79 -18.45
C GLU A 376 -1.12 5.51 -17.46
N PHE A 377 -1.39 4.67 -16.47
CA PHE A 377 -0.47 4.22 -15.46
C PHE A 377 0.71 3.43 -16.03
N LEU A 378 0.44 2.38 -16.82
CA LEU A 378 1.49 1.61 -17.49
C LEU A 378 2.29 2.53 -18.42
N PHE A 379 1.61 3.41 -19.16
CA PHE A 379 2.27 4.36 -20.06
C PHE A 379 3.23 5.30 -19.32
N TRP A 380 2.86 5.74 -18.12
CA TRP A 380 3.76 6.55 -17.30
C TRP A 380 4.98 5.75 -16.85
N PHE A 381 4.79 4.53 -16.35
CA PHE A 381 5.88 3.65 -15.89
C PHE A 381 6.87 3.28 -17.00
N ARG A 382 6.46 3.34 -18.27
CA ARG A 382 7.36 3.18 -19.43
C ARG A 382 8.57 4.12 -19.39
N ARG A 383 8.45 5.28 -18.73
CA ARG A 383 9.53 6.27 -18.60
C ARG A 383 10.68 5.78 -17.72
N GLU A 384 10.43 4.78 -16.87
CA GLU A 384 11.45 4.15 -16.03
C GLU A 384 12.25 3.11 -16.84
N PRO A 385 13.55 3.33 -17.10
CA PRO A 385 14.32 2.48 -18.01
C PRO A 385 14.39 1.00 -17.59
N ASP A 386 14.36 0.72 -16.29
CA ASP A 386 14.40 -0.64 -15.74
C ASP A 386 13.06 -1.37 -15.80
N MET A 387 11.97 -0.67 -16.11
CA MET A 387 10.62 -1.23 -16.21
C MET A 387 10.07 -1.27 -17.63
N LYS A 388 10.72 -0.60 -18.58
CA LYS A 388 10.23 -0.42 -19.96
C LYS A 388 9.76 -1.73 -20.61
N ASP A 389 10.63 -2.75 -20.70
CA ASP A 389 10.29 -3.99 -21.41
C ASP A 389 9.12 -4.76 -20.76
N ARG A 390 9.06 -4.76 -19.43
CA ARG A 390 7.96 -5.37 -18.67
C ARG A 390 6.66 -4.61 -18.90
N VAL A 391 6.71 -3.29 -18.84
CA VAL A 391 5.56 -2.42 -19.07
C VAL A 391 5.05 -2.58 -20.50
N ASP A 392 5.92 -2.63 -21.49
CA ASP A 392 5.56 -2.85 -22.89
C ASP A 392 4.80 -4.17 -23.05
N SER A 393 5.28 -5.22 -22.40
CA SER A 393 4.61 -6.53 -22.38
C SER A 393 3.24 -6.46 -21.69
N LEU A 394 3.12 -5.73 -20.58
CA LEU A 394 1.85 -5.53 -19.88
C LEU A 394 0.86 -4.69 -20.69
N GLN A 395 1.33 -3.68 -21.42
CA GLN A 395 0.51 -2.87 -22.32
C GLN A 395 -0.03 -3.69 -23.48
N GLN A 396 0.83 -4.52 -24.11
CA GLN A 396 0.40 -5.48 -25.13
C GLN A 396 -0.69 -6.41 -24.58
N LEU A 397 -0.47 -7.00 -23.40
CA LEU A 397 -1.45 -7.87 -22.75
C LEU A 397 -2.76 -7.15 -22.42
N LEU A 398 -2.69 -5.89 -21.99
CA LEU A 398 -3.85 -5.06 -21.70
C LEU A 398 -4.67 -4.82 -22.98
N VAL A 399 -4.04 -4.44 -24.09
CA VAL A 399 -4.72 -4.26 -25.38
C VAL A 399 -5.25 -5.58 -25.93
N MET A 400 -4.52 -6.70 -25.77
CA MET A 400 -5.02 -8.02 -26.16
C MET A 400 -6.30 -8.40 -25.41
N LYS A 401 -6.37 -8.13 -24.11
CA LYS A 401 -7.57 -8.41 -23.30
C LYS A 401 -8.69 -7.40 -23.55
N TYR A 402 -8.35 -6.15 -23.83
CA TYR A 402 -9.29 -5.06 -24.04
C TYR A 402 -8.96 -4.30 -25.35
N PRO A 403 -9.28 -4.86 -26.54
CA PRO A 403 -8.88 -4.26 -27.83
C PRO A 403 -9.41 -2.85 -28.08
N ALA A 404 -10.51 -2.49 -27.41
CA ALA A 404 -11.08 -1.14 -27.44
C ALA A 404 -10.12 -0.07 -26.91
N MET A 405 -9.08 -0.43 -26.14
CA MET A 405 -8.07 0.48 -25.60
C MET A 405 -6.96 0.85 -26.59
N LEU A 406 -6.90 0.21 -27.76
CA LEU A 406 -5.84 0.45 -28.75
C LEU A 406 -5.81 1.92 -29.22
N PRO A 407 -6.94 2.57 -29.57
CA PRO A 407 -6.94 3.97 -29.98
C PRO A 407 -6.38 4.91 -28.91
N GLU A 408 -6.75 4.72 -27.64
CA GLU A 408 -6.27 5.52 -26.51
C GLU A 408 -4.77 5.31 -26.30
N MET A 409 -4.28 4.07 -26.35
CA MET A 409 -2.84 3.78 -26.28
C MET A 409 -2.07 4.53 -27.37
N LEU A 410 -2.58 4.53 -28.61
CA LEU A 410 -1.95 5.20 -29.73
C LEU A 410 -1.98 6.72 -29.58
N GLN A 411 -3.08 7.28 -29.06
CA GLN A 411 -3.15 8.69 -28.74
C GLN A 411 -2.10 9.08 -27.68
N SER A 412 -1.95 8.29 -26.61
CA SER A 412 -0.90 8.51 -25.60
C SER A 412 0.50 8.41 -26.20
N CYS A 413 0.76 7.43 -27.08
CA CYS A 413 2.02 7.30 -27.81
C CYS A 413 2.33 8.55 -28.64
N LEU A 414 1.31 9.08 -29.32
CA LEU A 414 1.43 10.26 -30.17
C LEU A 414 1.74 11.52 -29.35
N GLU A 415 1.12 11.66 -28.17
CA GLU A 415 1.38 12.74 -27.21
C GLU A 415 2.79 12.68 -26.63
N ALA A 416 3.30 11.48 -26.34
CA ALA A 416 4.68 11.32 -25.89
C ALA A 416 5.71 11.29 -27.03
N SER A 417 5.28 11.53 -28.28
CA SER A 417 6.15 11.52 -29.47
C SER A 417 6.91 10.21 -29.67
N ILE A 418 6.29 9.06 -29.35
CA ILE A 418 6.90 7.75 -29.53
C ILE A 418 7.00 7.45 -31.02
N SER A 419 8.16 6.97 -31.47
CA SER A 419 8.41 6.73 -32.88
C SER A 419 7.51 5.59 -33.41
N PRO A 420 7.08 5.62 -34.68
CA PRO A 420 6.23 4.57 -35.22
C PRO A 420 6.85 3.16 -35.16
N GLU A 421 8.19 3.03 -35.19
CA GLU A 421 8.85 1.73 -35.02
C GLU A 421 8.62 1.13 -33.64
N GLU A 422 8.73 1.97 -32.61
CA GLU A 422 8.49 1.56 -31.23
C GLU A 422 7.01 1.25 -31.03
N VAL A 423 6.10 2.07 -31.58
CA VAL A 423 4.66 1.80 -31.51
C VAL A 423 4.28 0.48 -32.18
N LEU A 424 4.86 0.12 -33.33
CA LEU A 424 4.55 -1.16 -33.97
C LEU A 424 4.87 -2.35 -33.06
N ARG A 425 5.93 -2.24 -32.23
CA ARG A 425 6.29 -3.26 -31.25
C ARG A 425 5.32 -3.33 -30.08
N LEU A 426 4.66 -2.23 -29.72
CA LEU A 426 3.70 -2.19 -28.61
C LEU A 426 2.33 -2.71 -28.96
N ILE A 427 1.99 -2.64 -30.24
CA ILE A 427 0.73 -3.15 -30.69
C ILE A 427 0.80 -4.68 -30.69
N PRO A 428 -0.14 -5.39 -30.05
CA PRO A 428 -0.13 -6.84 -30.06
C PRO A 428 -0.56 -7.32 -31.44
N ILE A 429 0.40 -7.79 -32.23
CA ILE A 429 0.11 -8.37 -33.54
C ILE A 429 0.37 -9.86 -33.49
N ALA A 430 -0.67 -10.66 -33.70
CA ALA A 430 -0.56 -12.11 -33.71
C ALA A 430 0.44 -12.58 -34.77
N ALA A 431 1.18 -13.64 -34.45
CA ALA A 431 2.02 -14.34 -35.43
C ALA A 431 1.11 -14.99 -36.48
N THR A 432 1.41 -14.77 -37.76
CA THR A 432 0.69 -15.33 -38.90
C THR A 432 1.16 -16.77 -39.19
N HIS A 433 1.15 -17.63 -38.18
CA HIS A 433 1.48 -19.05 -38.38
C HIS A 433 0.22 -19.83 -38.78
N GLY A 434 -0.18 -19.73 -40.05
CA GLY A 434 -1.21 -20.57 -40.68
C GLY A 434 -2.21 -19.84 -41.57
N ASP A 435 -2.92 -20.60 -42.40
CA ASP A 435 -3.97 -20.14 -43.35
C ASP A 435 -5.28 -19.67 -42.68
N ASP A 436 -5.26 -19.31 -41.38
CA ASP A 436 -6.47 -18.85 -40.70
C ASP A 436 -6.82 -17.41 -41.12
N LYS A 437 -7.79 -17.31 -42.03
CA LYS A 437 -8.32 -16.04 -42.54
C LYS A 437 -8.78 -15.07 -41.46
N ARG A 438 -9.19 -15.56 -40.27
CA ARG A 438 -9.61 -14.69 -39.16
C ARG A 438 -8.42 -13.97 -38.54
N VAL A 439 -7.35 -14.70 -38.24
CA VAL A 439 -6.09 -14.15 -37.71
C VAL A 439 -5.51 -13.11 -38.67
N LEU A 440 -5.54 -13.38 -39.97
CA LEU A 440 -5.09 -12.43 -41.00
C LEU A 440 -5.92 -11.14 -41.03
N THR A 441 -7.24 -11.24 -40.84
CA THR A 441 -8.13 -10.05 -40.81
C THR A 441 -7.84 -9.18 -39.59
N ASP A 442 -7.61 -9.79 -38.43
CA ASP A 442 -7.28 -9.07 -37.20
C ASP A 442 -5.90 -8.39 -37.32
N VAL A 443 -4.88 -9.12 -37.77
CA VAL A 443 -3.53 -8.57 -38.04
C VAL A 443 -3.59 -7.40 -39.02
N PHE A 444 -4.38 -7.54 -40.09
CA PHE A 444 -4.57 -6.49 -41.09
C PHE A 444 -5.19 -5.22 -40.49
N SER A 445 -6.25 -5.37 -39.70
CA SER A 445 -6.92 -4.23 -39.05
C SER A 445 -5.96 -3.46 -38.14
N VAL A 446 -5.10 -4.19 -37.44
CA VAL A 446 -4.13 -3.64 -36.49
C VAL A 446 -3.01 -2.89 -37.20
N ILE A 447 -2.47 -3.43 -38.30
CA ILE A 447 -1.46 -2.73 -39.11
C ILE A 447 -2.07 -1.51 -39.81
N LYS A 448 -3.36 -1.56 -40.23
CA LYS A 448 -4.07 -0.39 -40.77
C LYS A 448 -4.10 0.75 -39.75
N VAL A 449 -4.41 0.44 -38.51
CA VAL A 449 -4.41 1.42 -37.40
C VAL A 449 -3.00 1.98 -37.17
N TRP A 450 -1.95 1.16 -37.29
CA TRP A 450 -0.57 1.66 -37.25
C TRP A 450 -0.23 2.63 -38.39
N PHE A 451 -0.71 2.40 -39.62
CA PHE A 451 -0.57 3.38 -40.71
C PHE A 451 -1.25 4.71 -40.38
N VAL A 452 -2.43 4.68 -39.77
CA VAL A 452 -3.12 5.90 -39.30
C VAL A 452 -2.31 6.62 -38.22
N TYR A 453 -1.65 5.88 -37.33
CA TYR A 453 -0.72 6.45 -36.36
C TYR A 453 0.48 7.13 -37.05
N VAL A 454 1.10 6.46 -38.04
CA VAL A 454 2.21 7.03 -38.82
C VAL A 454 1.80 8.35 -39.48
N ASP A 455 0.61 8.41 -40.08
CA ASP A 455 0.12 9.62 -40.74
C ASP A 455 -0.15 10.74 -39.73
N SER A 456 -0.68 10.40 -38.55
CA SER A 456 -0.88 11.35 -37.46
C SER A 456 0.45 11.87 -36.90
N PHE A 457 1.47 11.01 -36.81
CA PHE A 457 2.83 11.35 -36.38
C PHE A 457 3.50 12.31 -37.37
N ARG A 458 3.44 11.99 -38.67
CA ARG A 458 3.90 12.89 -39.74
C ARG A 458 3.13 14.21 -39.74
N GLY A 459 1.82 14.17 -39.51
CA GLY A 459 0.95 15.35 -39.44
C GLY A 459 1.31 16.32 -38.31
N ARG A 460 1.97 15.85 -37.24
CA ARG A 460 2.54 16.70 -36.18
C ARG A 460 3.91 17.30 -36.52
N GLY A 461 4.44 17.02 -37.70
CA GLY A 461 5.71 17.57 -38.20
C GLY A 461 6.93 16.71 -37.86
N TYR A 462 6.76 15.50 -37.34
CA TYR A 462 7.86 14.56 -37.14
C TYR A 462 8.22 13.86 -38.45
N ASP A 463 9.51 13.62 -38.68
CA ASP A 463 9.99 12.91 -39.86
C ASP A 463 9.88 11.39 -39.69
N PHE A 464 9.27 10.74 -40.67
CA PHE A 464 9.18 9.29 -40.75
C PHE A 464 8.95 8.89 -42.20
N SER A 465 10.01 8.71 -43.00
CA SER A 465 9.86 8.49 -44.46
C SER A 465 9.15 7.17 -44.82
N ASP A 466 8.68 7.04 -46.07
CA ASP A 466 8.15 5.76 -46.58
C ASP A 466 9.21 4.66 -46.61
N GLY A 467 10.48 5.03 -46.77
CA GLY A 467 11.60 4.11 -46.61
C GLY A 467 11.72 3.55 -45.20
N ALA A 468 11.42 4.37 -44.18
CA ALA A 468 11.40 3.96 -42.77
C ALA A 468 10.21 3.04 -42.46
N ILE A 469 9.03 3.28 -43.06
CA ILE A 469 7.89 2.34 -42.98
C ILE A 469 8.33 0.93 -43.43
N VAL A 470 8.94 0.84 -44.61
CA VAL A 470 9.38 -0.44 -45.17
C VAL A 470 10.40 -1.12 -44.26
N GLU A 471 11.41 -0.39 -43.79
CA GLU A 471 12.41 -0.93 -42.86
C GLU A 471 11.78 -1.43 -41.57
N THR A 472 10.82 -0.69 -41.03
CA THR A 472 10.10 -1.05 -39.81
C THR A 472 9.32 -2.34 -39.97
N LEU A 473 8.57 -2.48 -41.07
CA LEU A 473 7.82 -3.70 -41.35
C LEU A 473 8.76 -4.89 -41.52
N VAL A 474 9.84 -4.72 -42.28
CA VAL A 474 10.83 -5.79 -42.51
C VAL A 474 11.53 -6.20 -41.21
N GLN A 475 11.94 -5.25 -40.37
CA GLN A 475 12.63 -5.56 -39.12
C GLN A 475 11.73 -6.28 -38.11
N ASN A 476 10.45 -5.93 -38.03
CA ASN A 476 9.54 -6.51 -37.05
C ASN A 476 8.84 -7.78 -37.55
N ARG A 477 8.66 -7.96 -38.87
CA ARG A 477 7.83 -9.01 -39.48
C ARG A 477 8.54 -9.86 -40.54
N GLY A 478 9.74 -9.46 -40.95
CA GLY A 478 10.44 -10.10 -42.05
C GLY A 478 9.95 -9.63 -43.42
N GLN A 479 10.75 -9.91 -44.45
CA GLN A 479 10.52 -9.40 -45.81
C GLN A 479 9.27 -10.00 -46.45
N GLN A 480 9.05 -11.30 -46.27
CA GLN A 480 7.93 -12.01 -46.87
C GLN A 480 6.59 -11.53 -46.31
N GLU A 481 6.48 -11.45 -44.99
CA GLU A 481 5.25 -11.00 -44.33
C GLU A 481 4.97 -9.52 -44.62
N ALA A 482 6.01 -8.67 -44.67
CA ALA A 482 5.87 -7.28 -45.10
C ALA A 482 5.32 -7.17 -46.52
N MET A 483 5.80 -7.99 -47.46
CA MET A 483 5.29 -8.03 -48.84
C MET A 483 3.83 -8.48 -48.90
N GLU A 484 3.47 -9.51 -48.13
CA GLU A 484 2.10 -10.00 -48.03
C GLU A 484 1.17 -8.91 -47.48
N PHE A 485 1.51 -8.25 -46.38
CA PHE A 485 0.71 -7.16 -45.81
C PHE A 485 0.48 -6.03 -46.80
N LEU A 486 1.55 -5.55 -47.43
CA LEU A 486 1.42 -4.52 -48.46
C LEU A 486 0.51 -5.01 -49.58
N PHE A 487 0.67 -6.25 -50.05
CA PHE A 487 -0.21 -6.79 -51.08
C PHE A 487 -1.69 -6.83 -50.67
N TRP A 488 -1.99 -7.17 -49.42
CA TRP A 488 -3.35 -7.11 -48.89
C TRP A 488 -3.87 -5.67 -48.84
N PHE A 489 -3.07 -4.70 -48.38
CA PHE A 489 -3.48 -3.30 -48.28
C PHE A 489 -3.76 -2.67 -49.63
N ARG A 490 -3.18 -3.19 -50.71
CA ARG A 490 -3.46 -2.73 -52.07
C ARG A 490 -4.92 -2.91 -52.48
N ARG A 491 -5.63 -3.87 -51.86
CA ARG A 491 -7.06 -4.10 -52.12
C ARG A 491 -7.95 -3.01 -51.51
N GLU A 492 -7.41 -2.19 -50.61
CA GLU A 492 -8.09 -1.03 -50.04
C GLU A 492 -7.93 0.17 -50.99
N PRO A 493 -9.03 0.71 -51.55
CA PRO A 493 -8.96 1.76 -52.56
C PRO A 493 -8.22 3.02 -52.12
N ASP A 494 -8.26 3.35 -50.82
CA ASP A 494 -7.64 4.53 -50.21
C ASP A 494 -6.14 4.36 -49.95
N MET A 495 -5.60 3.13 -49.99
CA MET A 495 -4.18 2.85 -49.73
C MET A 495 -3.41 2.36 -50.95
N LYS A 496 -4.09 2.03 -52.06
CA LYS A 496 -3.50 1.44 -53.27
C LYS A 496 -2.20 2.12 -53.72
N ASP A 497 -2.24 3.42 -54.02
CA ASP A 497 -1.09 4.14 -54.60
C ASP A 497 0.11 4.21 -53.64
N ARG A 498 -0.17 4.43 -52.35
CA ARG A 498 0.85 4.45 -51.29
C ARG A 498 1.49 3.07 -51.14
N VAL A 499 0.67 2.04 -51.11
CA VAL A 499 1.12 0.66 -50.96
C VAL A 499 1.93 0.20 -52.17
N ASP A 500 1.51 0.54 -53.39
CA ASP A 500 2.26 0.25 -54.61
C ASP A 500 3.66 0.90 -54.53
N SER A 501 3.73 2.13 -54.02
CA SER A 501 5.01 2.82 -53.75
C SER A 501 5.85 2.12 -52.67
N LEU A 502 5.23 1.64 -51.59
CA LEU A 502 5.93 0.90 -50.52
C LEU A 502 6.42 -0.48 -50.98
N GLN A 503 5.64 -1.19 -51.81
CA GLN A 503 6.03 -2.47 -52.41
C GLN A 503 7.23 -2.28 -53.33
N LEU A 504 7.20 -1.22 -54.13
CA LEU A 504 8.32 -0.86 -54.98
C LEU A 504 9.58 -0.58 -54.17
N LEU A 505 9.47 0.24 -53.11
CA LEU A 505 10.57 0.50 -52.19
C LEU A 505 11.10 -0.77 -51.52
N LEU A 506 10.21 -1.70 -51.15
CA LEU A 506 10.58 -2.99 -50.57
C LEU A 506 11.39 -3.84 -51.55
N VAL A 507 10.95 -3.95 -52.81
CA VAL A 507 11.69 -4.66 -53.87
C VAL A 507 13.02 -3.98 -54.20
N MET A 508 13.06 -2.66 -54.22
CA MET A 508 14.32 -1.92 -54.47
C MET A 508 15.34 -2.17 -53.36
N LYS A 509 14.91 -2.28 -52.10
CA LYS A 509 15.78 -2.60 -50.96
C LYS A 509 16.11 -4.09 -50.85
N HIS A 510 15.19 -4.96 -51.28
CA HIS A 510 15.30 -6.42 -51.21
C HIS A 510 14.88 -7.05 -52.55
N PRO A 511 15.79 -7.12 -53.54
CA PRO A 511 15.46 -7.56 -54.91
C PRO A 511 14.94 -9.00 -55.01
N ASP A 512 15.27 -9.85 -54.04
CA ASP A 512 14.76 -11.21 -53.90
C ASP A 512 13.23 -11.26 -53.67
N MET A 513 12.64 -10.18 -53.15
CA MET A 513 11.19 -10.05 -52.98
C MET A 513 10.41 -9.85 -54.28
N LEU A 514 11.09 -9.58 -55.40
CA LEU A 514 10.45 -9.39 -56.71
C LEU A 514 9.64 -10.62 -57.14
N GLN A 515 10.16 -11.82 -56.88
CA GLN A 515 9.47 -13.07 -57.21
C GLN A 515 8.23 -13.28 -56.34
N ALA A 516 8.30 -12.95 -55.04
CA ALA A 516 7.15 -13.04 -54.14
C ALA A 516 6.06 -12.05 -54.52
N MET A 517 6.41 -10.79 -54.83
CA MET A 517 5.47 -9.79 -55.35
C MET A 517 4.72 -10.30 -56.59
N PHE A 518 5.45 -10.91 -57.53
CA PHE A 518 4.87 -11.48 -58.74
C PHE A 518 3.96 -12.67 -58.45
N GLN A 519 4.34 -13.56 -57.54
CA GLN A 519 3.49 -14.67 -57.14
C GLN A 519 2.16 -14.15 -56.55
N SER A 520 2.22 -13.16 -55.66
CA SER A 520 1.02 -12.54 -55.09
C SER A 520 0.15 -11.89 -56.18
N CYS A 521 0.75 -11.13 -57.10
CA CYS A 521 0.03 -10.54 -58.24
C CYS A 521 -0.62 -11.59 -59.14
N LEU A 522 0.02 -12.75 -59.38
CA LEU A 522 -0.57 -13.85 -60.15
C LEU A 522 -1.76 -14.48 -59.43
N GLU A 523 -1.72 -14.56 -58.10
CA GLU A 523 -2.79 -15.12 -57.28
C GLU A 523 -4.02 -14.23 -57.23
N ALA A 524 -3.87 -12.90 -57.23
CA ALA A 524 -5.00 -11.98 -57.34
C ALA A 524 -5.40 -11.65 -58.79
N ALA A 525 -4.86 -12.35 -59.78
CA ALA A 525 -5.16 -12.13 -61.20
C ALA A 525 -4.93 -10.67 -61.67
N ILE A 526 -3.93 -10.00 -61.10
CA ILE A 526 -3.56 -8.63 -61.49
C ILE A 526 -3.10 -8.62 -62.95
N SER A 527 -3.58 -7.66 -63.73
CA SER A 527 -3.22 -7.62 -65.16
C SER A 527 -1.73 -7.33 -65.34
N PRO A 528 -1.07 -7.86 -66.39
CA PRO A 528 0.33 -7.53 -66.62
C PRO A 528 0.57 -6.03 -66.88
N GLU A 529 -0.41 -5.29 -67.42
CA GLU A 529 -0.35 -3.83 -67.54
C GLU A 529 -0.13 -3.17 -66.17
N GLU A 530 -0.94 -3.56 -65.21
CA GLU A 530 -0.88 -3.02 -63.86
C GLU A 530 0.40 -3.45 -63.13
N VAL A 531 0.87 -4.69 -63.31
CA VAL A 531 2.16 -5.13 -62.75
C VAL A 531 3.34 -4.38 -63.36
N LEU A 532 3.29 -4.01 -64.64
CA LEU A 532 4.34 -3.21 -65.26
C LEU A 532 4.45 -1.82 -64.61
N GLN A 533 3.32 -1.21 -64.29
CA GLN A 533 3.27 0.12 -63.64
C GLN A 533 3.88 0.12 -62.24
N MET A 534 3.90 -1.03 -61.57
CA MET A 534 4.51 -1.17 -60.24
C MET A 534 6.03 -1.32 -60.28
N LEU A 535 6.60 -1.69 -61.43
CA LEU A 535 8.04 -1.93 -61.52
C LEU A 535 8.81 -0.61 -61.59
N PRO A 536 10.04 -0.55 -61.06
CA PRO A 536 10.86 0.67 -61.06
C PRO A 536 11.50 0.83 -62.44
N ILE A 537 10.68 0.90 -63.47
CA ILE A 537 11.13 1.04 -64.85
C ILE A 537 11.51 2.51 -65.03
N PRO A 538 12.79 2.81 -65.34
CA PRO A 538 13.21 4.18 -65.56
C PRO A 538 12.36 4.78 -66.70
N LEU A 539 11.57 5.80 -66.37
CA LEU A 539 10.79 6.53 -67.39
C LEU A 539 11.73 7.24 -68.37
N THR A 540 12.93 7.60 -67.93
CA THR A 540 14.01 8.13 -68.75
C THR A 540 15.07 7.05 -69.00
N LEU A 541 15.11 6.51 -70.22
CA LEU A 541 16.31 5.87 -70.75
C LEU A 541 17.26 6.98 -71.18
N ASP A 542 18.36 7.17 -70.45
CA ASP A 542 19.53 7.82 -71.02
C ASP A 542 20.31 6.81 -71.87
N ASP A 543 21.18 7.28 -72.77
CA ASP A 543 22.01 6.41 -73.63
C ASP A 543 23.07 5.61 -72.82
N SER A 544 23.01 5.64 -71.49
CA SER A 544 23.92 4.88 -70.65
C SER A 544 23.66 3.39 -70.80
N THR A 545 24.73 2.61 -70.97
CA THR A 545 24.68 1.15 -71.02
C THR A 545 24.00 0.56 -69.77
N GLU A 546 24.10 1.25 -68.63
CA GLU A 546 23.51 0.85 -67.35
C GLU A 546 21.98 0.98 -67.33
N ALA A 547 21.42 2.13 -67.75
CA ALA A 547 19.97 2.32 -67.82
C ALA A 547 19.29 1.34 -68.77
N VAL A 548 19.92 1.07 -69.92
CA VAL A 548 19.45 0.10 -70.92
C VAL A 548 19.46 -1.33 -70.36
N THR A 549 20.51 -1.68 -69.60
CA THR A 549 20.64 -3.00 -68.98
C THR A 549 19.61 -3.19 -67.85
N ASN A 550 19.39 -2.16 -67.03
CA ASN A 550 18.38 -2.17 -65.97
C ASN A 550 16.96 -2.27 -66.54
N PHE A 551 16.65 -1.48 -67.56
CA PHE A 551 15.37 -1.54 -68.26
C PHE A 551 15.13 -2.93 -68.89
N SER A 552 16.14 -3.47 -69.60
CA SER A 552 16.06 -4.82 -70.19
C SER A 552 15.82 -5.89 -69.14
N SER A 553 16.49 -5.79 -67.99
CA SER A 553 16.33 -6.73 -66.88
C SER A 553 14.92 -6.69 -66.31
N MET A 554 14.35 -5.50 -66.08
CA MET A 554 12.98 -5.34 -65.58
C MET A 554 11.92 -5.82 -66.57
N VAL A 555 12.10 -5.53 -67.87
CA VAL A 555 11.19 -6.02 -68.92
C VAL A 555 11.27 -7.54 -69.05
N ASN A 556 12.45 -8.13 -68.94
CA ASN A 556 12.61 -9.60 -68.95
C ASN A 556 11.88 -10.21 -67.75
N VAL A 557 12.05 -9.66 -66.56
CA VAL A 557 11.37 -10.16 -65.35
C VAL A 557 9.84 -10.01 -65.50
N TRP A 558 9.35 -8.86 -65.97
CA TRP A 558 7.93 -8.68 -66.30
C TRP A 558 7.42 -9.65 -67.37
N SER A 559 8.23 -9.97 -68.39
CA SER A 559 7.85 -10.95 -69.43
C SER A 559 7.67 -12.37 -68.87
N VAL A 560 8.43 -12.73 -67.83
CA VAL A 560 8.24 -13.98 -67.08
C VAL A 560 6.90 -13.95 -66.36
N TYR A 561 6.53 -12.83 -65.74
CA TYR A 561 5.19 -12.65 -65.15
C TYR A 561 4.07 -12.80 -66.19
N VAL A 562 4.18 -12.13 -67.35
CA VAL A 562 3.21 -12.24 -68.46
C VAL A 562 3.05 -13.70 -68.91
N SER A 563 4.15 -14.43 -69.01
CA SER A 563 4.13 -15.84 -69.41
C SER A 563 3.44 -16.72 -68.36
N SER A 564 3.70 -16.49 -67.08
CA SER A 564 3.04 -17.18 -65.97
C SER A 564 1.55 -16.82 -65.87
N PHE A 565 1.18 -15.57 -66.13
CA PHE A 565 -0.21 -15.10 -66.16
C PHE A 565 -1.00 -15.80 -67.27
N ARG A 566 -0.43 -15.89 -68.47
CA ARG A 566 -0.98 -16.68 -69.59
C ARG A 566 -1.06 -18.17 -69.26
N GLY A 567 -0.04 -18.71 -68.59
CA GLY A 567 0.02 -20.11 -68.16
C GLY A 567 -1.10 -20.50 -67.18
N ARG A 568 -1.65 -19.55 -66.43
CA ARG A 568 -2.84 -19.75 -65.57
C ARG A 568 -4.18 -19.65 -66.34
N GLY A 569 -4.15 -19.46 -67.65
CA GLY A 569 -5.34 -19.39 -68.51
C GLY A 569 -5.90 -17.97 -68.71
N TYR A 570 -5.24 -16.93 -68.20
CA TYR A 570 -5.65 -15.55 -68.43
C TYR A 570 -5.21 -15.04 -69.80
N VAL A 571 -6.03 -14.19 -70.44
CA VAL A 571 -5.76 -13.67 -71.78
C VAL A 571 -5.01 -12.34 -71.71
N PHE A 572 -3.80 -12.30 -72.28
CA PHE A 572 -3.04 -11.06 -72.50
C PHE A 572 -2.25 -11.19 -73.80
N SER A 573 -2.72 -10.58 -74.90
CA SER A 573 -2.16 -10.81 -76.24
C SER A 573 -0.74 -10.23 -76.40
N ASN A 574 -0.01 -10.67 -77.42
CA ASN A 574 1.29 -10.08 -77.75
C ASN A 574 1.17 -8.60 -78.17
N ASP A 575 0.07 -8.24 -78.83
CA ASP A 575 -0.22 -6.83 -79.16
C ASP A 575 -0.43 -5.98 -77.90
N ALA A 576 -1.10 -6.54 -76.88
CA ALA A 576 -1.27 -5.87 -75.58
C ALA A 576 0.07 -5.66 -74.86
N VAL A 577 0.97 -6.65 -74.88
CA VAL A 577 2.33 -6.53 -74.31
C VAL A 577 3.07 -5.32 -74.90
N VAL A 578 3.10 -5.21 -76.22
CA VAL A 578 3.82 -4.11 -76.89
C VAL A 578 3.11 -2.79 -76.68
N LYS A 579 1.77 -2.76 -76.73
CA LYS A 579 0.98 -1.56 -76.46
C LYS A 579 1.27 -0.97 -75.08
N VAL A 580 1.31 -1.81 -74.05
CA VAL A 580 1.59 -1.39 -72.67
C VAL A 580 3.02 -0.88 -72.53
N LEU A 581 4.02 -1.59 -73.09
CA LEU A 581 5.41 -1.12 -73.08
C LEU A 581 5.56 0.24 -73.78
N VAL A 582 4.88 0.42 -74.92
CA VAL A 582 4.86 1.69 -75.66
C VAL A 582 4.17 2.80 -74.87
N GLN A 583 3.05 2.51 -74.21
CA GLN A 583 2.34 3.47 -73.37
C GLN A 583 3.18 3.93 -72.18
N GLN A 584 3.91 3.00 -71.55
CA GLN A 584 4.69 3.29 -70.35
C GLN A 584 5.97 4.09 -70.65
N VAL A 585 6.66 3.78 -71.74
CA VAL A 585 8.03 4.28 -72.00
C VAL A 585 8.06 5.30 -73.14
N GLY A 586 7.00 5.36 -73.93
CA GLY A 586 6.93 6.18 -75.13
C GLY A 586 7.51 5.48 -76.35
N ARG A 587 6.87 5.72 -77.50
CA ARG A 587 7.20 5.08 -78.79
C ARG A 587 8.65 5.28 -79.20
N GLU A 588 9.14 6.51 -79.21
CA GLU A 588 10.49 6.86 -79.66
C GLU A 588 11.58 6.17 -78.82
N ARG A 589 11.35 6.07 -77.51
CA ARG A 589 12.27 5.41 -76.58
C ARG A 589 12.24 3.90 -76.72
N MET A 590 11.07 3.32 -76.98
CA MET A 590 10.96 1.89 -77.27
C MET A 590 11.66 1.54 -78.59
N GLU A 591 11.61 2.40 -79.61
CA GLU A 591 12.41 2.22 -80.84
C GLU A 591 13.92 2.29 -80.57
N LEU A 592 14.36 3.24 -79.73
CA LEU A 592 15.76 3.33 -79.32
C LEU A 592 16.20 2.07 -78.56
N PHE A 593 15.39 1.59 -77.62
CA PHE A 593 15.65 0.36 -76.88
C PHE A 593 15.74 -0.88 -77.79
N ILE A 594 14.81 -1.02 -78.75
CA ILE A 594 14.85 -2.07 -79.78
C ILE A 594 16.15 -2.01 -80.58
N ARG A 595 16.57 -0.82 -81.05
CA ARG A 595 17.86 -0.64 -81.77
C ARG A 595 19.07 -0.99 -80.91
N LEU A 596 19.01 -0.76 -79.60
CA LEU A 596 20.09 -1.09 -78.68
C LEU A 596 20.15 -2.59 -78.39
N LEU A 597 19.00 -3.26 -78.24
CA LEU A 597 18.93 -4.72 -78.13
C LEU A 597 19.43 -5.45 -79.39
N GLU A 598 19.29 -4.85 -80.58
CA GLU A 598 19.82 -5.41 -81.83
C GLU A 598 21.34 -5.45 -81.91
N ARG A 599 22.00 -4.53 -81.19
CA ARG A 599 23.46 -4.52 -81.08
C ARG A 599 23.99 -5.68 -80.24
N ASN A 600 23.12 -6.35 -79.48
CA ASN A 600 23.46 -7.54 -78.71
C ASN A 600 22.98 -8.82 -79.43
N PRO A 601 23.90 -9.67 -79.94
CA PRO A 601 23.55 -10.88 -80.69
C PRO A 601 22.68 -11.87 -79.89
N ARG A 602 22.75 -11.84 -78.56
CA ARG A 602 22.01 -12.76 -77.67
C ARG A 602 20.53 -12.43 -77.56
N THR A 603 20.10 -11.21 -77.88
CA THR A 603 18.71 -10.75 -77.75
C THR A 603 17.96 -10.69 -79.09
N LYS A 604 18.68 -10.91 -80.21
CA LYS A 604 18.17 -10.78 -81.58
C LYS A 604 16.82 -11.49 -81.88
N PRO A 605 16.57 -12.74 -81.43
CA PRO A 605 15.28 -13.41 -81.71
C PRO A 605 14.08 -12.71 -81.05
N ASN A 606 14.27 -12.18 -79.84
CA ASN A 606 13.22 -11.45 -79.11
C ASN A 606 12.99 -10.06 -79.72
N VAL A 607 14.03 -9.44 -80.27
CA VAL A 607 13.92 -8.16 -80.97
C VAL A 607 13.13 -8.30 -82.26
N ASP A 608 13.34 -9.34 -83.06
CA ASP A 608 12.61 -9.53 -84.32
C ASP A 608 11.09 -9.64 -84.09
N VAL A 609 10.68 -10.30 -82.99
CA VAL A 609 9.26 -10.38 -82.56
C VAL A 609 8.74 -9.02 -82.10
N LEU A 610 9.50 -8.32 -81.24
CA LEU A 610 9.12 -6.96 -80.78
C LEU A 610 8.98 -6.01 -81.97
N ARG A 611 9.89 -6.06 -82.95
CA ARG A 611 9.93 -5.21 -84.14
C ARG A 611 8.78 -5.50 -85.10
N TYR A 612 8.43 -6.77 -85.28
CA TYR A 612 7.26 -7.18 -86.06
C TYR A 612 5.97 -6.61 -85.46
N ILE A 613 5.77 -6.78 -84.16
CA ILE A 613 4.56 -6.28 -83.47
C ILE A 613 4.55 -4.75 -83.43
N PHE A 614 5.70 -4.11 -83.19
CA PHE A 614 5.84 -2.66 -83.19
C PHE A 614 5.50 -2.04 -84.55
N SER A 615 5.85 -2.72 -85.65
CA SER A 615 5.52 -2.28 -87.02
C SER A 615 4.01 -2.33 -87.32
N LYS A 616 3.24 -3.13 -86.56
CA LYS A 616 1.78 -3.29 -86.69
C LYS A 616 0.94 -2.37 -85.79
N LEU A 617 1.58 -1.59 -84.92
CA LEU A 617 0.93 -0.55 -84.11
C LEU A 617 0.85 0.81 -84.84
N ASN A 618 1.34 0.87 -86.09
CA ASN A 618 1.01 1.91 -87.07
C ASN A 618 -0.34 1.59 -87.72
#